data_AF-A0A7C8IFX2-F1
#
_entry.id   AF-A0A7C8IFX2-F1
#
_cell.length_a   1.000
_cell.length_b   1.000
_cell.length_c   1.000
_cell.angle_alpha   90.00
_cell.angle_beta   90.00
_cell.angle_gamma   90.00
#
_symmetry.space_group_name_H-M   'P 1'
#
loop_
_entity.id
_entity.type
_entity.pdbx_description
1 polymer ?
#
loop_
_entity_poly.entity_id
_entity_poly.type
_entity_poly.pdbx_seq_one_letter_code
_entity_poly.pdbx_strand_id
1 'polypeptide(L)'
;MISGRFLLLLFGLVGSIRCDDVENSHVDISRRAIRPNPLNGHWIDTWASMPQLTEPANLPPAPFNQTGAVFVNSTIRQTLHMSVGANQIRLKISNAFGVTNLPITAVSIALPANDTAGIHQIQAKTVQKVTFSGQDSISIPNGALAVSDPLDFKIKAQSILTVTIYVKDGQTTNSITSHPGSRTTSWWQFGNAADASALTITDSSTQSAAHWYFVSAVEAWVPPSSGSLVLIGDSITDGRGSDPNQNNRWPDLLLARLQQSPATRHIAIANLAAGGNRVLADGLGPNALARIDRDVLAHPGVKYALLFEGVNDIGTADPSRAAQDALYASLTQAYRQIVTRIHAAGIPVFGATITPFSAPANFTAQPYSHPERERTRVRVNAFIKEAGVFDAVVDFASMLADESVPSQLGSEWDSGDYLHPGVRGYQRLADLFPVGVFGAWEGGVGGWV
;
A
#
# COMPACT_ATOMS: atom_id res chain seq x y z
N MET A 1 53.65 -3.98 -72.14
CA MET A 1 52.64 -4.20 -73.21
C MET A 1 52.56 -5.70 -73.46
N ILE A 2 51.33 -6.24 -73.51
CA ILE A 2 50.92 -7.58 -74.02
C ILE A 2 51.28 -8.77 -73.10
N SER A 3 50.32 -9.25 -72.29
CA SER A 3 49.54 -10.53 -72.41
C SER A 3 50.36 -11.83 -72.18
N GLY A 4 49.93 -12.93 -71.53
CA GLY A 4 48.70 -13.38 -70.90
C GLY A 4 48.81 -14.90 -70.59
N ARG A 5 48.02 -15.38 -69.61
CA ARG A 5 47.44 -16.74 -69.39
C ARG A 5 48.28 -18.04 -69.39
N PHE A 6 48.08 -18.86 -68.33
CA PHE A 6 47.79 -20.33 -68.26
C PHE A 6 47.34 -20.61 -66.80
N LEU A 7 46.16 -21.10 -66.39
CA LEU A 7 45.20 -22.16 -66.75
C LEU A 7 45.63 -23.61 -66.39
N LEU A 8 45.04 -24.20 -65.33
CA LEU A 8 44.29 -25.49 -65.34
C LEU A 8 43.77 -25.92 -63.94
N LEU A 9 42.43 -26.04 -63.77
CA LEU A 9 41.59 -27.25 -63.54
C LEU A 9 41.62 -27.83 -62.10
N LEU A 10 40.50 -27.92 -61.35
CA LEU A 10 39.42 -28.89 -61.58
C LEU A 10 38.02 -28.49 -61.01
N PHE A 11 37.00 -29.12 -61.60
CA PHE A 11 35.54 -29.00 -61.46
C PHE A 11 34.93 -29.44 -60.11
N GLY A 12 33.72 -28.93 -59.80
CA GLY A 12 32.81 -29.62 -58.86
C GLY A 12 31.53 -28.90 -58.39
N LEU A 13 30.49 -28.97 -59.21
CA LEU A 13 29.04 -28.92 -58.90
C LEU A 13 28.29 -27.62 -58.56
N VAL A 14 27.10 -27.59 -59.18
CA VAL A 14 26.06 -26.57 -59.27
C VAL A 14 25.06 -26.73 -58.12
N GLY A 15 24.66 -25.61 -57.52
CA GLY A 15 23.49 -25.51 -56.66
C GLY A 15 22.92 -24.08 -56.74
N SER A 16 21.97 -23.86 -57.64
CA SER A 16 21.23 -22.59 -57.73
C SER A 16 20.25 -22.50 -56.57
N ILE A 17 20.54 -21.66 -55.58
CA ILE A 17 19.55 -21.25 -54.57
C ILE A 17 18.93 -19.95 -55.06
N ARG A 18 17.61 -20.00 -55.32
CA ARG A 18 16.78 -18.83 -55.62
C ARG A 18 16.84 -17.86 -54.44
N CYS A 19 17.12 -16.60 -54.75
CA CYS A 19 16.93 -15.50 -53.82
C CYS A 19 15.44 -15.19 -53.85
N ASP A 20 14.69 -15.76 -52.91
CA ASP A 20 13.30 -15.38 -52.66
C ASP A 20 13.28 -14.14 -51.75
N ASP A 21 12.36 -13.24 -52.08
CA ASP A 21 12.20 -11.90 -51.58
C ASP A 21 12.24 -11.78 -50.04
N VAL A 22 13.02 -10.82 -49.55
CA VAL A 22 12.88 -10.34 -48.17
C VAL A 22 11.62 -9.49 -48.12
N GLU A 23 10.50 -10.14 -47.80
CA GLU A 23 9.26 -9.47 -47.41
C GLU A 23 9.56 -8.48 -46.27
N ASN A 24 9.22 -7.22 -46.52
CA ASN A 24 9.08 -6.17 -45.52
C ASN A 24 8.26 -6.74 -44.36
N SER A 25 8.89 -6.92 -43.21
CA SER A 25 8.18 -7.20 -41.97
C SER A 25 7.34 -5.97 -41.63
N HIS A 26 6.07 -6.01 -42.06
CA HIS A 26 5.05 -5.12 -41.57
C HIS A 26 5.00 -5.26 -40.05
N VAL A 27 5.57 -4.28 -39.35
CA VAL A 27 5.29 -4.09 -37.92
C VAL A 27 3.79 -3.97 -37.81
N ASP A 28 3.15 -4.99 -37.24
CA ASP A 28 1.73 -5.00 -37.03
C ASP A 28 1.37 -3.95 -35.95
N ILE A 29 1.01 -2.75 -36.42
CA ILE A 29 0.58 -1.63 -35.59
C ILE A 29 -0.88 -1.81 -35.10
N SER A 30 -1.52 -2.95 -35.37
CA SER A 30 -2.94 -3.20 -35.05
C SER A 30 -3.22 -3.36 -33.55
N ARG A 31 -2.22 -3.73 -32.75
CA ARG A 31 -2.31 -3.57 -31.29
C ARG A 31 -1.99 -2.12 -30.96
N ARG A 32 -3.03 -1.29 -30.82
CA ARG A 32 -2.88 0.05 -30.21
C ARG A 32 -2.26 -0.14 -28.83
N ALA A 33 -0.95 0.10 -28.72
CA ALA A 33 -0.31 0.26 -27.42
C ALA A 33 -1.08 1.34 -26.66
N ILE A 34 -1.47 1.06 -25.41
CA ILE A 34 -2.12 2.03 -24.54
C ILE A 34 -1.17 3.22 -24.43
N ARG A 35 -1.56 4.35 -25.00
CA ARG A 35 -0.72 5.55 -25.06
C ARG A 35 -0.90 6.32 -23.77
N PRO A 36 0.17 6.67 -23.05
CA PRO A 36 0.05 7.43 -21.82
C PRO A 36 -0.73 8.74 -22.04
N ASN A 37 -1.74 9.01 -21.21
CA ASN A 37 -2.53 10.24 -21.25
C ASN A 37 -2.75 10.80 -19.83
N PRO A 38 -2.14 11.93 -19.46
CA PRO A 38 -1.45 12.90 -20.33
C PRO A 38 -0.13 12.41 -20.92
N LEU A 39 0.29 12.95 -22.07
CA LEU A 39 1.51 12.52 -22.77
C LEU A 39 2.79 12.69 -21.91
N ASN A 40 2.81 13.69 -21.04
CA ASN A 40 3.91 13.96 -20.09
C ASN A 40 3.50 13.61 -18.67
N GLY A 41 2.79 12.50 -18.46
CA GLY A 41 2.43 12.06 -17.11
C GLY A 41 3.52 11.25 -16.41
N HIS A 42 3.20 10.82 -15.20
CA HIS A 42 3.94 9.80 -14.46
C HIS A 42 2.97 8.91 -13.68
N TRP A 43 3.48 7.80 -13.12
CA TRP A 43 2.72 6.97 -12.20
C TRP A 43 2.85 7.50 -10.78
N ILE A 44 1.74 7.54 -10.05
CA ILE A 44 1.72 7.71 -8.60
C ILE A 44 0.77 6.68 -7.98
N ASP A 45 0.96 6.29 -6.73
CA ASP A 45 -0.04 5.46 -6.05
C ASP A 45 -1.28 6.28 -5.72
N THR A 46 -2.43 5.86 -6.26
CA THR A 46 -3.74 6.36 -5.83
C THR A 46 -4.35 5.50 -4.73
N TRP A 47 -3.82 4.30 -4.52
CA TRP A 47 -4.09 3.45 -3.37
C TRP A 47 -2.91 2.52 -3.15
N ALA A 48 -2.56 2.26 -1.88
CA ALA A 48 -1.58 1.25 -1.51
C ALA A 48 -1.87 0.73 -0.12
N SER A 49 -1.39 -0.48 0.18
CA SER A 49 -1.44 -1.10 1.51
C SER A 49 -0.14 -1.85 1.78
N MET A 50 0.37 -1.80 3.01
CA MET A 50 1.59 -2.52 3.39
C MET A 50 1.38 -4.04 3.25
N PRO A 51 2.18 -4.75 2.42
CA PRO A 51 2.15 -6.21 2.39
C PRO A 51 2.59 -6.80 3.73
N GLN A 52 1.88 -7.82 4.20
CA GLN A 52 2.14 -8.56 5.44
C GLN A 52 2.12 -10.07 5.18
N LEU A 53 2.87 -10.82 5.98
CA LEU A 53 2.66 -12.26 6.11
C LEU A 53 1.32 -12.47 6.82
N THR A 54 0.45 -13.24 6.20
CA THR A 54 -0.87 -13.50 6.77
C THR A 54 -0.76 -14.41 7.98
N GLU A 55 -1.15 -13.90 9.14
CA GLU A 55 -1.25 -14.72 10.35
C GLU A 55 -2.32 -15.81 10.18
N PRO A 56 -2.16 -16.99 10.83
CA PRO A 56 -3.10 -18.09 10.67
C PRO A 56 -4.58 -17.72 10.92
N ALA A 57 -4.84 -16.82 11.89
CA ALA A 57 -6.20 -16.36 12.21
C ALA A 57 -6.80 -15.40 11.16
N ASN A 58 -5.97 -14.82 10.30
CA ASN A 58 -6.34 -13.89 9.23
C ASN A 58 -6.32 -14.55 7.84
N LEU A 59 -6.02 -15.85 7.75
CA LEU A 59 -6.26 -16.63 6.54
C LEU A 59 -7.76 -16.70 6.25
N PRO A 60 -8.18 -16.88 4.98
CA PRO A 60 -9.59 -17.06 4.70
C PRO A 60 -10.12 -18.28 5.48
N PRO A 61 -11.37 -18.27 5.96
CA PRO A 61 -11.94 -19.42 6.66
C PRO A 61 -12.05 -20.64 5.74
N ALA A 62 -12.15 -21.82 6.35
CA ALA A 62 -12.56 -23.02 5.62
C ALA A 62 -13.93 -22.77 4.93
N PRO A 63 -14.17 -23.32 3.72
CA PRO A 63 -13.32 -24.24 2.97
C PRO A 63 -12.29 -23.58 2.03
N PHE A 64 -12.04 -22.27 2.14
CA PHE A 64 -11.11 -21.52 1.28
C PHE A 64 -9.65 -21.58 1.75
N ASN A 65 -9.41 -22.26 2.86
CA ASN A 65 -8.11 -22.53 3.45
C ASN A 65 -8.04 -23.99 3.88
N GLN A 66 -6.94 -24.65 3.55
CA GLN A 66 -6.61 -26.01 3.94
C GLN A 66 -5.11 -26.12 4.20
N THR A 67 -4.68 -27.18 4.87
CA THR A 67 -3.24 -27.42 5.09
C THR A 67 -2.50 -27.46 3.75
N GLY A 68 -1.53 -26.56 3.58
CA GLY A 68 -0.68 -26.47 2.40
C GLY A 68 -1.31 -25.80 1.19
N ALA A 69 -2.54 -25.28 1.26
CA ALA A 69 -3.12 -24.52 0.14
C ALA A 69 -4.18 -23.51 0.58
N VAL A 70 -4.18 -22.34 -0.06
CA VAL A 70 -5.14 -21.26 0.18
C VAL A 70 -5.78 -20.81 -1.13
N PHE A 71 -7.09 -20.52 -1.09
CA PHE A 71 -7.90 -20.07 -2.22
C PHE A 71 -7.88 -21.01 -3.44
N VAL A 72 -7.87 -22.33 -3.23
CA VAL A 72 -7.97 -23.31 -4.33
C VAL A 72 -9.29 -23.10 -5.09
N ASN A 73 -9.21 -23.00 -6.41
CA ASN A 73 -10.35 -22.75 -7.31
C ASN A 73 -11.25 -21.60 -6.85
N SER A 74 -10.66 -20.48 -6.44
CA SER A 74 -11.41 -19.40 -5.79
C SER A 74 -11.28 -18.07 -6.52
N THR A 75 -12.40 -17.34 -6.60
CA THR A 75 -12.45 -15.94 -7.00
C THR A 75 -12.53 -15.07 -5.76
N ILE A 76 -11.64 -14.10 -5.63
CA ILE A 76 -11.54 -13.13 -4.54
C ILE A 76 -11.92 -11.75 -5.08
N ARG A 77 -12.84 -11.06 -4.43
CA ARG A 77 -13.31 -9.72 -4.81
C ARG A 77 -13.10 -8.73 -3.67
N GLN A 78 -12.42 -7.65 -3.99
CA GLN A 78 -11.88 -6.69 -3.03
C GLN A 78 -12.22 -5.28 -3.50
N THR A 79 -12.50 -4.38 -2.57
CA THR A 79 -12.75 -2.95 -2.88
C THR A 79 -11.66 -2.08 -2.31
N LEU A 80 -11.30 -1.02 -3.03
CA LEU A 80 -10.18 -0.13 -2.74
C LEU A 80 -10.64 1.33 -2.88
N HIS A 81 -10.33 2.19 -1.91
CA HIS A 81 -10.69 3.60 -1.91
C HIS A 81 -9.60 4.42 -2.63
N MET A 82 -9.93 4.98 -3.80
CA MET A 82 -8.95 5.71 -4.62
C MET A 82 -8.72 7.12 -4.09
N SER A 83 -7.47 7.56 -4.03
CA SER A 83 -7.11 8.92 -3.64
C SER A 83 -7.44 9.93 -4.73
N VAL A 84 -6.65 9.93 -5.81
CA VAL A 84 -6.80 10.84 -6.94
C VAL A 84 -7.48 10.14 -8.12
N GLY A 85 -8.16 10.93 -8.94
CA GLY A 85 -8.73 10.46 -10.20
C GLY A 85 -7.69 10.37 -11.33
N ALA A 86 -7.92 9.46 -12.27
CA ALA A 86 -7.13 9.30 -13.48
C ALA A 86 -7.93 8.63 -14.59
N ASN A 87 -7.44 8.72 -15.82
CA ASN A 87 -8.02 8.00 -16.97
C ASN A 87 -7.31 6.67 -17.25
N GLN A 88 -6.12 6.48 -16.67
CA GLN A 88 -5.30 5.28 -16.81
C GLN A 88 -4.80 4.85 -15.45
N ILE A 89 -4.91 3.55 -15.19
CA ILE A 89 -4.43 2.92 -13.96
C ILE A 89 -3.62 1.66 -14.27
N ARG A 90 -2.88 1.15 -13.29
CA ARG A 90 -2.32 -0.21 -13.29
C ARG A 90 -2.28 -0.77 -11.87
N LEU A 91 -2.22 -2.10 -11.76
CA LEU A 91 -2.27 -2.81 -10.49
C LEU A 91 -0.90 -3.37 -10.12
N LYS A 92 -0.63 -3.42 -8.81
CA LYS A 92 0.49 -4.18 -8.22
C LYS A 92 -0.05 -5.34 -7.39
N ILE A 93 0.34 -6.57 -7.74
CA ILE A 93 0.03 -7.80 -7.00
C ILE A 93 1.33 -8.35 -6.40
N SER A 94 1.35 -8.53 -5.08
CA SER A 94 2.53 -8.89 -4.30
C SER A 94 2.47 -10.32 -3.79
N ASN A 95 3.61 -11.00 -3.93
CA ASN A 95 3.91 -12.28 -3.30
C ASN A 95 5.10 -12.15 -2.32
N ALA A 96 5.30 -10.95 -1.75
CA ALA A 96 6.45 -10.60 -0.91
C ALA A 96 6.71 -11.58 0.25
N PHE A 97 5.65 -12.18 0.81
CA PHE A 97 5.75 -13.14 1.92
C PHE A 97 5.33 -14.56 1.54
N GLY A 98 4.96 -14.77 0.27
CA GLY A 98 4.68 -16.11 -0.22
C GLY A 98 5.94 -16.93 -0.35
N VAL A 99 5.89 -18.17 0.13
CA VAL A 99 7.00 -19.14 0.02
C VAL A 99 6.89 -20.06 -1.20
N THR A 100 5.79 -19.96 -1.96
CA THR A 100 5.59 -20.61 -3.27
C THR A 100 5.13 -19.58 -4.29
N ASN A 101 5.20 -19.94 -5.58
CA ASN A 101 4.65 -19.09 -6.63
C ASN A 101 3.15 -18.83 -6.39
N LEU A 102 2.71 -17.60 -6.62
CA LEU A 102 1.30 -17.21 -6.63
C LEU A 102 0.75 -17.33 -8.07
N PRO A 103 -0.11 -18.33 -8.38
CA PRO A 103 -0.57 -18.59 -9.75
C PRO A 103 -1.87 -17.82 -10.05
N ILE A 104 -1.73 -16.55 -10.41
CA ILE A 104 -2.87 -15.71 -10.83
C ILE A 104 -3.39 -16.21 -12.18
N THR A 105 -4.64 -16.68 -12.21
CA THR A 105 -5.26 -17.24 -13.42
C THR A 105 -6.00 -16.20 -14.24
N ALA A 106 -6.70 -15.28 -13.59
CA ALA A 106 -7.37 -14.15 -14.24
C ALA A 106 -7.55 -12.99 -13.25
N VAL A 107 -7.50 -11.76 -13.75
CA VAL A 107 -7.80 -10.56 -12.97
C VAL A 107 -8.72 -9.65 -13.76
N SER A 108 -9.66 -9.01 -13.06
CA SER A 108 -10.49 -7.94 -13.62
C SER A 108 -10.63 -6.79 -12.64
N ILE A 109 -11.00 -5.63 -13.19
CA ILE A 109 -11.44 -4.47 -12.42
C ILE A 109 -12.82 -4.03 -12.86
N ALA A 110 -13.55 -3.37 -11.96
CA ALA A 110 -14.84 -2.77 -12.23
C ALA A 110 -15.14 -1.66 -11.22
N LEU A 111 -16.14 -0.83 -11.52
CA LEU A 111 -16.76 0.03 -10.51
C LEU A 111 -17.74 -0.83 -9.68
N PRO A 112 -17.75 -0.72 -8.34
CA PRO A 112 -18.74 -1.41 -7.53
C PRO A 112 -20.14 -0.85 -7.76
N ALA A 113 -21.14 -1.63 -7.42
CA ALA A 113 -22.51 -1.12 -7.33
C ALA A 113 -22.56 0.01 -6.30
N ASN A 114 -23.20 1.13 -6.66
CA ASN A 114 -23.41 2.30 -5.80
C ASN A 114 -22.14 2.92 -5.17
N ASP A 115 -20.97 2.76 -5.81
CA ASP A 115 -19.69 3.29 -5.30
C ASP A 115 -19.41 2.87 -3.83
N THR A 116 -19.83 1.66 -3.45
CA THR A 116 -19.84 1.20 -2.06
C THR A 116 -18.60 0.34 -1.76
N ALA A 117 -17.89 0.64 -0.68
CA ALA A 117 -16.82 -0.21 -0.17
C ALA A 117 -17.39 -1.47 0.50
N GLY A 118 -16.65 -2.56 0.45
CA GLY A 118 -17.03 -3.82 1.08
C GLY A 118 -18.12 -4.63 0.37
N ILE A 119 -18.54 -4.24 -0.84
CA ILE A 119 -19.62 -4.89 -1.58
C ILE A 119 -19.09 -5.94 -2.58
N HIS A 120 -19.88 -6.98 -2.89
CA HIS A 120 -19.51 -8.02 -3.87
C HIS A 120 -20.18 -7.85 -5.24
N GLN A 121 -21.06 -6.86 -5.38
CA GLN A 121 -21.74 -6.47 -6.61
C GLN A 121 -20.95 -5.39 -7.36
N ILE A 122 -20.89 -5.52 -8.68
CA ILE A 122 -20.20 -4.58 -9.57
C ILE A 122 -21.14 -4.09 -10.67
N GLN A 123 -20.76 -2.98 -11.30
CA GLN A 123 -21.40 -2.48 -12.51
C GLN A 123 -20.89 -3.29 -13.71
N ALA A 124 -21.68 -4.25 -14.18
CA ALA A 124 -21.27 -5.22 -15.22
C ALA A 124 -20.68 -4.56 -16.49
N LYS A 125 -21.20 -3.40 -16.89
CA LYS A 125 -20.72 -2.65 -18.08
C LYS A 125 -19.32 -2.04 -17.92
N THR A 126 -18.78 -2.02 -16.70
CA THR A 126 -17.47 -1.46 -16.40
C THR A 126 -16.38 -2.52 -16.28
N VAL A 127 -16.72 -3.81 -16.37
CA VAL A 127 -15.74 -4.89 -16.22
C VAL A 127 -14.65 -4.77 -17.29
N GLN A 128 -13.40 -4.69 -16.85
CA GLN A 128 -12.23 -4.71 -17.73
C GLN A 128 -11.23 -5.75 -17.24
N LYS A 129 -10.76 -6.60 -18.16
CA LYS A 129 -9.72 -7.58 -17.88
C LYS A 129 -8.37 -6.88 -17.65
N VAL A 130 -7.59 -7.43 -16.74
CA VAL A 130 -6.22 -6.99 -16.44
C VAL A 130 -5.25 -8.03 -17.00
N THR A 131 -4.25 -7.56 -17.73
CA THR A 131 -3.20 -8.39 -18.32
C THR A 131 -1.84 -8.09 -17.70
N PHE A 132 -0.90 -9.03 -17.85
CA PHE A 132 0.48 -8.91 -17.42
C PHE A 132 1.38 -9.26 -18.61
N SER A 133 2.11 -8.28 -19.15
CA SER A 133 2.92 -8.49 -20.37
C SER A 133 2.10 -9.06 -21.53
N GLY A 134 0.84 -8.61 -21.66
CA GLY A 134 -0.11 -9.04 -22.68
C GLY A 134 -0.77 -10.40 -22.44
N GLN A 135 -0.57 -11.04 -21.28
CA GLN A 135 -1.19 -12.31 -20.91
C GLN A 135 -2.30 -12.13 -19.87
N ASP A 136 -3.37 -12.92 -19.94
CA ASP A 136 -4.49 -12.89 -18.98
C ASP A 136 -4.10 -13.48 -17.60
N SER A 137 -2.96 -14.17 -17.50
CA SER A 137 -2.48 -14.86 -16.31
C SER A 137 -0.99 -14.58 -16.03
N ILE A 138 -0.56 -14.80 -14.78
CA ILE A 138 0.84 -14.67 -14.37
C ILE A 138 1.13 -15.58 -13.17
N SER A 139 2.32 -16.20 -13.16
CA SER A 139 2.86 -16.86 -11.97
C SER A 139 3.87 -15.93 -11.32
N ILE A 140 3.58 -15.43 -10.12
CA ILE A 140 4.44 -14.49 -9.40
C ILE A 140 5.37 -15.29 -8.48
N PRO A 141 6.70 -15.30 -8.69
CA PRO A 141 7.62 -16.04 -7.84
C PRO A 141 7.54 -15.67 -6.36
N ASN A 142 8.05 -16.53 -5.50
CA ASN A 142 8.17 -16.25 -4.07
C ASN A 142 8.95 -14.94 -3.83
N GLY A 143 8.44 -14.07 -2.96
CA GLY A 143 9.06 -12.77 -2.66
C GLY A 143 8.92 -11.71 -3.75
N ALA A 144 8.33 -12.04 -4.91
CA ALA A 144 8.26 -11.13 -6.05
C ALA A 144 6.97 -10.28 -6.07
N LEU A 145 6.94 -9.32 -6.99
CA LEU A 145 5.83 -8.41 -7.27
C LEU A 145 5.54 -8.44 -8.78
N ALA A 146 4.27 -8.43 -9.16
CA ALA A 146 3.85 -8.19 -10.53
C ALA A 146 3.18 -6.84 -10.68
N VAL A 147 3.47 -6.15 -11.78
CA VAL A 147 2.78 -4.94 -12.21
C VAL A 147 1.98 -5.29 -13.46
N SER A 148 0.70 -4.93 -13.49
CA SER A 148 -0.13 -5.14 -14.67
C SER A 148 0.28 -4.23 -15.83
N ASP A 149 -0.15 -4.59 -17.03
CA ASP A 149 -0.19 -3.63 -18.12
C ASP A 149 -1.12 -2.46 -17.75
N PRO A 150 -0.90 -1.24 -18.30
CA PRO A 150 -1.82 -0.12 -18.10
C PRO A 150 -3.23 -0.46 -18.57
N LEU A 151 -4.24 0.18 -17.97
CA LEU A 151 -5.65 0.06 -18.35
C LEU A 151 -6.24 1.44 -18.59
N ASP A 152 -6.91 1.65 -19.72
CA ASP A 152 -7.75 2.82 -20.00
C ASP A 152 -9.06 2.76 -19.18
N PHE A 153 -8.93 2.90 -17.86
CA PHE A 153 -10.03 2.81 -16.92
C PHE A 153 -10.12 4.10 -16.10
N LYS A 154 -11.22 4.84 -16.29
CA LYS A 154 -11.44 6.11 -15.60
C LYS A 154 -11.93 5.90 -14.17
N ILE A 155 -11.17 6.42 -13.21
CA ILE A 155 -11.54 6.53 -11.79
C ILE A 155 -11.72 8.00 -11.40
N LYS A 156 -12.60 8.26 -10.43
CA LYS A 156 -12.73 9.59 -9.82
C LYS A 156 -11.91 9.63 -8.53
N ALA A 157 -11.53 10.83 -8.09
CA ALA A 157 -10.97 10.99 -6.75
C ALA A 157 -12.02 10.52 -5.71
N GLN A 158 -11.57 9.83 -4.66
CA GLN A 158 -12.39 9.23 -3.60
C GLN A 158 -13.40 8.16 -4.06
N SER A 159 -13.36 7.72 -5.33
CA SER A 159 -14.22 6.61 -5.77
C SER A 159 -13.68 5.26 -5.32
N ILE A 160 -14.54 4.25 -5.31
CA ILE A 160 -14.17 2.87 -5.01
C ILE A 160 -13.88 2.11 -6.30
N LEU A 161 -12.78 1.36 -6.31
CA LEU A 161 -12.43 0.40 -7.35
C LEU A 161 -12.64 -1.02 -6.82
N THR A 162 -13.27 -1.88 -7.60
CA THR A 162 -13.31 -3.33 -7.32
C THR A 162 -12.20 -4.03 -8.11
N VAL A 163 -11.41 -4.84 -7.42
CA VAL A 163 -10.43 -5.77 -8.02
C VAL A 163 -10.93 -7.20 -7.77
N THR A 164 -11.03 -8.00 -8.83
CA THR A 164 -11.39 -9.41 -8.74
C THR A 164 -10.24 -10.28 -9.25
N ILE A 165 -9.79 -11.23 -8.43
CA ILE A 165 -8.67 -12.14 -8.72
C ILE A 165 -9.20 -13.57 -8.70
N TYR A 166 -8.99 -14.34 -9.77
CA TYR A 166 -9.24 -15.77 -9.80
C TYR A 166 -7.92 -16.55 -9.74
N VAL A 167 -7.85 -17.49 -8.81
CA VAL A 167 -6.73 -18.42 -8.61
C VAL A 167 -7.25 -19.85 -8.72
N LYS A 168 -7.06 -20.46 -9.90
CA LYS A 168 -7.57 -21.81 -10.19
C LYS A 168 -6.94 -22.87 -9.29
N ASP A 169 -5.63 -22.83 -9.15
CA ASP A 169 -4.87 -23.85 -8.41
C ASP A 169 -4.68 -23.48 -6.93
N GLY A 170 -5.07 -22.24 -6.54
CA GLY A 170 -4.73 -21.66 -5.25
C GLY A 170 -3.23 -21.42 -5.08
N GLN A 171 -2.82 -20.86 -3.95
CA GLN A 171 -1.41 -20.79 -3.59
C GLN A 171 -1.06 -21.99 -2.71
N THR A 172 -0.04 -22.77 -3.06
CA THR A 172 0.35 -24.03 -2.40
C THR A 172 1.15 -23.80 -1.10
N THR A 173 0.67 -22.90 -0.25
CA THR A 173 1.19 -22.64 1.09
C THR A 173 0.13 -21.94 1.93
N ASN A 174 0.26 -21.98 3.26
CA ASN A 174 -0.49 -21.13 4.17
C ASN A 174 0.24 -19.82 4.52
N SER A 175 1.50 -19.66 4.11
CA SER A 175 2.24 -18.41 4.25
C SER A 175 2.01 -17.55 3.01
N ILE A 176 0.92 -16.77 3.00
CA ILE A 176 0.54 -15.92 1.87
C ILE A 176 0.67 -14.43 2.19
N THR A 177 0.74 -13.59 1.16
CA THR A 177 0.76 -12.13 1.31
C THR A 177 -0.66 -11.56 1.44
N SER A 178 -0.91 -10.77 2.47
CA SER A 178 -2.17 -10.05 2.68
C SER A 178 -1.95 -8.71 3.36
N HIS A 179 -3.06 -8.06 3.70
CA HIS A 179 -3.13 -6.94 4.60
C HIS A 179 -4.37 -7.10 5.50
N PRO A 180 -4.23 -7.69 6.69
CA PRO A 180 -5.37 -7.96 7.57
C PRO A 180 -6.05 -6.70 8.12
N GLY A 181 -5.30 -5.60 8.22
CA GLY A 181 -5.78 -4.28 8.64
C GLY A 181 -6.66 -3.53 7.64
N SER A 182 -7.27 -4.21 6.66
CA SER A 182 -7.96 -3.48 5.58
C SER A 182 -9.20 -2.71 6.04
N ARG A 183 -9.88 -3.14 7.12
CA ARG A 183 -11.19 -2.65 7.59
C ARG A 183 -12.22 -2.56 6.46
N THR A 184 -12.02 -3.37 5.42
CA THR A 184 -12.84 -3.40 4.21
C THR A 184 -13.15 -4.85 3.91
N THR A 185 -14.43 -5.19 3.82
CA THR A 185 -14.88 -6.55 3.54
C THR A 185 -14.47 -6.97 2.14
N SER A 186 -13.67 -8.02 2.04
CA SER A 186 -13.45 -8.77 0.80
C SER A 186 -14.33 -10.01 0.80
N TRP A 187 -14.70 -10.45 -0.40
CA TRP A 187 -15.61 -11.58 -0.61
C TRP A 187 -14.97 -12.63 -1.51
N TRP A 188 -15.39 -13.87 -1.39
CA TRP A 188 -14.93 -14.92 -2.29
C TRP A 188 -15.95 -16.02 -2.54
N GLN A 189 -15.76 -16.73 -3.64
CA GLN A 189 -16.54 -17.91 -4.01
C GLN A 189 -15.67 -18.90 -4.76
N PHE A 190 -16.14 -20.14 -4.89
CA PHE A 190 -15.52 -21.11 -5.78
C PHE A 190 -15.80 -20.82 -7.26
N GLY A 191 -14.92 -21.31 -8.12
CA GLY A 191 -14.98 -21.18 -9.58
C GLY A 191 -14.51 -19.82 -10.07
N ASN A 192 -14.42 -19.70 -11.40
CA ASN A 192 -14.09 -18.45 -12.06
C ASN A 192 -15.33 -17.55 -12.14
N ALA A 193 -15.30 -16.44 -11.41
CA ALA A 193 -16.31 -15.40 -11.43
C ALA A 193 -15.68 -14.01 -11.64
N ALA A 194 -14.54 -13.96 -12.34
CA ALA A 194 -13.79 -12.73 -12.55
C ALA A 194 -14.61 -11.64 -13.23
N ASP A 195 -15.53 -11.98 -14.13
CA ASP A 195 -16.41 -11.05 -14.86
C ASP A 195 -17.86 -11.02 -14.35
N ALA A 196 -18.18 -11.81 -13.31
CA ALA A 196 -19.54 -11.92 -12.79
C ALA A 196 -19.98 -10.60 -12.12
N SER A 197 -21.20 -10.15 -12.43
CA SER A 197 -21.77 -8.91 -11.88
C SER A 197 -21.97 -8.95 -10.35
N ALA A 198 -22.02 -10.14 -9.77
CA ALA A 198 -22.04 -10.37 -8.33
C ALA A 198 -21.40 -11.72 -8.03
N LEU A 199 -20.78 -11.87 -6.85
CA LEU A 199 -20.41 -13.20 -6.36
C LEU A 199 -21.63 -13.92 -5.77
N THR A 200 -21.69 -15.23 -5.94
CA THR A 200 -22.61 -16.16 -5.29
C THR A 200 -22.18 -16.39 -3.85
N ILE A 201 -22.86 -15.74 -2.92
CA ILE A 201 -22.61 -15.83 -1.48
C ILE A 201 -23.76 -16.62 -0.84
N THR A 202 -23.45 -17.81 -0.35
CA THR A 202 -24.37 -18.68 0.40
C THR A 202 -24.15 -18.60 1.90
N ASP A 203 -22.94 -18.27 2.35
CA ASP A 203 -22.60 -18.08 3.76
C ASP A 203 -21.51 -17.00 3.90
N SER A 204 -21.90 -15.81 4.38
CA SER A 204 -20.96 -14.70 4.53
C SER A 204 -19.89 -14.95 5.59
N SER A 205 -20.12 -15.84 6.55
CA SER A 205 -19.14 -16.11 7.63
C SER A 205 -17.91 -16.88 7.14
N THR A 206 -18.07 -17.64 6.04
CA THR A 206 -16.99 -18.40 5.40
C THR A 206 -16.54 -17.78 4.08
N GLN A 207 -17.37 -16.93 3.47
CA GLN A 207 -17.12 -16.29 2.16
C GLN A 207 -16.69 -14.82 2.24
N SER A 208 -16.37 -14.31 3.42
CA SER A 208 -15.87 -12.94 3.58
C SER A 208 -14.98 -12.74 4.79
N ALA A 209 -14.14 -11.71 4.73
CA ALA A 209 -13.44 -11.15 5.89
C ALA A 209 -12.98 -9.73 5.59
N ALA A 210 -12.70 -8.95 6.63
CA ALA A 210 -12.21 -7.58 6.51
C ALA A 210 -10.70 -7.52 6.23
N HIS A 211 -10.24 -8.16 5.16
CA HIS A 211 -8.83 -8.26 4.77
C HIS A 211 -8.65 -8.00 3.28
N TRP A 212 -7.49 -7.48 2.88
CA TRP A 212 -7.06 -7.53 1.48
C TRP A 212 -6.05 -8.66 1.29
N TYR A 213 -6.12 -9.39 0.20
CA TYR A 213 -5.21 -10.47 -0.19
C TYR A 213 -4.54 -10.14 -1.52
N PHE A 214 -3.21 -10.33 -1.58
CA PHE A 214 -2.34 -10.20 -2.76
C PHE A 214 -2.24 -8.81 -3.40
N VAL A 215 -3.30 -8.03 -3.51
CA VAL A 215 -3.26 -6.66 -4.07
C VAL A 215 -2.50 -5.74 -3.11
N SER A 216 -1.60 -4.92 -3.66
CA SER A 216 -0.69 -4.08 -2.86
C SER A 216 -0.66 -2.61 -3.26
N ALA A 217 -0.93 -2.29 -4.53
CA ALA A 217 -1.17 -0.91 -4.96
C ALA A 217 -2.05 -0.81 -6.22
N VAL A 218 -2.64 0.37 -6.39
CA VAL A 218 -3.21 0.87 -7.65
C VAL A 218 -2.48 2.17 -7.97
N GLU A 219 -1.85 2.19 -9.13
CA GLU A 219 -1.14 3.36 -9.62
C GLU A 219 -1.99 4.08 -10.66
N ALA A 220 -1.99 5.41 -10.59
CA ALA A 220 -2.70 6.32 -11.46
C ALA A 220 -1.70 7.08 -12.34
N TRP A 221 -1.99 7.15 -13.64
CA TRP A 221 -1.21 7.98 -14.56
C TRP A 221 -1.74 9.41 -14.53
N VAL A 222 -0.91 10.34 -14.07
CA VAL A 222 -1.34 11.71 -13.72
C VAL A 222 -0.35 12.76 -14.25
N PRO A 223 -0.72 14.05 -14.34
CA PRO A 223 0.20 15.13 -14.68
C PRO A 223 1.37 15.25 -13.67
N PRO A 224 2.53 15.80 -14.05
CA PRO A 224 3.71 15.92 -13.18
C PRO A 224 3.52 16.78 -11.92
N SER A 225 2.48 17.61 -11.89
CA SER A 225 2.13 18.41 -10.72
C SER A 225 1.59 17.56 -9.56
N SER A 226 1.13 16.34 -9.83
CA SER A 226 0.61 15.41 -8.83
C SER A 226 1.73 14.62 -8.15
N GLY A 227 1.43 14.07 -6.97
CA GLY A 227 2.38 13.24 -6.22
C GLY A 227 1.71 12.57 -5.04
N SER A 228 2.38 11.62 -4.41
CA SER A 228 1.83 10.89 -3.26
C SER A 228 2.49 11.30 -1.94
N LEU A 229 1.68 11.42 -0.90
CA LEU A 229 2.10 11.33 0.50
C LEU A 229 2.07 9.85 0.89
N VAL A 230 3.24 9.29 1.20
CA VAL A 230 3.36 7.94 1.74
C VAL A 230 3.32 7.98 3.26
N LEU A 231 2.45 7.17 3.87
CA LEU A 231 2.32 7.06 5.32
C LEU A 231 2.98 5.78 5.80
N ILE A 232 3.96 5.92 6.69
CA ILE A 232 4.60 4.84 7.42
C ILE A 232 4.11 4.91 8.86
N GLY A 233 3.53 3.83 9.36
CA GLY A 233 3.00 3.84 10.72
C GLY A 233 2.44 2.51 11.19
N ASP A 234 1.73 2.58 12.31
CA ASP A 234 1.18 1.44 13.03
C ASP A 234 -0.36 1.32 12.92
N SER A 235 -1.00 0.63 13.87
CA SER A 235 -2.44 0.42 13.93
C SER A 235 -3.27 1.71 13.93
N ILE A 236 -2.72 2.82 14.41
CA ILE A 236 -3.43 4.11 14.45
C ILE A 236 -3.56 4.68 13.03
N THR A 237 -2.49 4.60 12.23
CA THR A 237 -2.51 5.02 10.82
C THR A 237 -3.20 4.02 9.92
N ASP A 238 -3.02 2.73 10.22
CA ASP A 238 -3.72 1.65 9.55
C ASP A 238 -5.25 1.71 9.80
N GLY A 239 -5.69 2.32 10.91
CA GLY A 239 -7.08 2.73 11.13
C GLY A 239 -7.87 1.86 12.10
N ARG A 240 -7.23 1.21 13.07
CA ARG A 240 -7.93 0.51 14.17
C ARG A 240 -8.85 1.49 14.92
N GLY A 241 -10.13 1.16 15.09
CA GLY A 241 -11.12 2.09 15.69
C GLY A 241 -11.96 2.87 14.67
N SER A 242 -11.65 2.72 13.37
CA SER A 242 -12.55 3.11 12.27
C SER A 242 -13.67 2.07 12.05
N ASP A 243 -14.74 2.48 11.38
CA ASP A 243 -15.86 1.60 11.06
C ASP A 243 -15.57 0.79 9.79
N PRO A 244 -15.87 -0.53 9.79
CA PRO A 244 -15.74 -1.34 8.59
C PRO A 244 -16.51 -0.74 7.40
N ASN A 245 -15.86 -0.71 6.24
CA ASN A 245 -16.41 -0.24 4.97
C ASN A 245 -16.80 1.25 4.90
N GLN A 246 -16.46 2.07 5.90
CA GLN A 246 -16.81 3.50 5.90
C GLN A 246 -15.70 4.44 5.43
N ASN A 247 -14.46 3.94 5.25
CA ASN A 247 -13.29 4.75 4.89
C ASN A 247 -13.14 5.98 5.82
N ASN A 248 -13.28 5.78 7.14
CA ASN A 248 -13.28 6.87 8.14
C ASN A 248 -12.11 6.77 9.13
N ARG A 249 -10.97 6.25 8.68
CA ARG A 249 -9.65 6.40 9.33
C ARG A 249 -9.05 7.77 8.96
N TRP A 250 -8.12 8.28 9.76
CA TRP A 250 -7.61 9.65 9.55
C TRP A 250 -6.98 9.88 8.16
N PRO A 251 -6.29 8.91 7.51
CA PRO A 251 -5.78 9.14 6.15
C PRO A 251 -6.88 9.38 5.12
N ASP A 252 -7.99 8.62 5.20
CA ASP A 252 -9.13 8.77 4.29
C ASP A 252 -9.86 10.11 4.54
N LEU A 253 -10.02 10.51 5.81
CA LEU A 253 -10.64 11.78 6.18
C LEU A 253 -9.75 12.98 5.80
N LEU A 254 -8.42 12.84 5.93
CA LEU A 254 -7.47 13.84 5.44
C LEU A 254 -7.55 13.96 3.91
N LEU A 255 -7.57 12.83 3.19
CA LEU A 255 -7.73 12.82 1.73
C LEU A 255 -8.99 13.60 1.32
N ALA A 256 -10.13 13.35 1.97
CA ALA A 256 -11.37 14.07 1.70
C ALA A 256 -11.20 15.60 1.85
N ARG A 257 -10.50 16.04 2.89
CA ARG A 257 -10.14 17.45 3.10
C ARG A 257 -9.18 17.98 2.03
N LEU A 258 -8.15 17.23 1.64
CA LEU A 258 -7.20 17.65 0.60
C LEU A 258 -7.88 17.86 -0.76
N GLN A 259 -8.89 17.06 -1.09
CA GLN A 259 -9.63 17.17 -2.34
C GLN A 259 -10.49 18.45 -2.44
N GLN A 260 -10.77 19.12 -1.32
CA GLN A 260 -11.58 20.36 -1.30
C GLN A 260 -10.81 21.60 -1.77
N SER A 261 -9.47 21.53 -1.86
CA SER A 261 -8.63 22.68 -2.24
C SER A 261 -7.81 22.42 -3.50
N PRO A 262 -7.78 23.35 -4.48
CA PRO A 262 -6.89 23.25 -5.64
C PRO A 262 -5.41 23.08 -5.28
N ALA A 263 -4.98 23.66 -4.16
CA ALA A 263 -3.59 23.61 -3.69
C ALA A 263 -3.16 22.23 -3.19
N THR A 264 -4.10 21.32 -2.92
CA THR A 264 -3.80 20.00 -2.32
C THR A 264 -4.46 18.82 -3.02
N ARG A 265 -5.50 19.03 -3.84
CA ARG A 265 -6.25 17.94 -4.51
C ARG A 265 -5.43 17.06 -5.45
N HIS A 266 -4.23 17.50 -5.80
CA HIS A 266 -3.26 16.76 -6.63
C HIS A 266 -2.36 15.82 -5.79
N ILE A 267 -2.50 15.83 -4.47
CA ILE A 267 -1.75 14.98 -3.54
C ILE A 267 -2.57 13.73 -3.24
N ALA A 268 -2.07 12.57 -3.62
CA ALA A 268 -2.62 11.27 -3.25
C ALA A 268 -2.11 10.83 -1.88
N ILE A 269 -2.82 9.91 -1.22
CA ILE A 269 -2.37 9.29 0.03
C ILE A 269 -2.18 7.79 -0.19
N ALA A 270 -0.98 7.30 0.12
CA ALA A 270 -0.61 5.89 0.10
C ALA A 270 -0.39 5.42 1.55
N ASN A 271 -1.30 4.60 2.07
CA ASN A 271 -1.25 4.15 3.46
C ASN A 271 -0.47 2.83 3.58
N LEU A 272 0.80 2.93 3.97
CA LEU A 272 1.69 1.79 4.18
C LEU A 272 1.94 1.56 5.67
N ALA A 273 0.93 1.82 6.49
CA ALA A 273 0.91 1.42 7.90
C ALA A 273 0.42 -0.02 8.07
N ALA A 274 0.76 -0.62 9.22
CA ALA A 274 0.22 -1.92 9.61
C ALA A 274 0.03 -2.01 11.12
N GLY A 275 -1.06 -2.66 11.55
CA GLY A 275 -1.28 -2.97 12.95
C GLY A 275 -0.08 -3.63 13.63
N GLY A 276 0.25 -3.20 14.85
CA GLY A 276 1.37 -3.76 15.61
C GLY A 276 2.76 -3.54 14.99
N ASN A 277 2.89 -2.72 13.92
CA ASN A 277 4.19 -2.43 13.33
C ASN A 277 5.06 -1.59 14.28
N ARG A 278 6.36 -1.78 14.16
CA ARG A 278 7.39 -1.22 15.03
C ARG A 278 8.54 -0.73 14.18
N VAL A 279 9.27 0.25 14.69
CA VAL A 279 10.42 0.83 14.00
C VAL A 279 11.63 -0.10 14.06
N LEU A 280 11.88 -0.74 15.21
CA LEU A 280 13.13 -1.44 15.50
C LEU A 280 13.09 -2.96 15.35
N ALA A 281 11.91 -3.57 15.49
CA ALA A 281 11.76 -5.03 15.53
C ALA A 281 10.48 -5.48 14.82
N ASP A 282 10.49 -6.64 14.16
CA ASP A 282 9.31 -7.09 13.40
C ASP A 282 8.10 -7.30 14.31
N GLY A 283 6.93 -6.79 13.94
CA GLY A 283 5.66 -6.98 14.65
C GLY A 283 4.75 -7.95 13.89
N LEU A 284 3.53 -7.51 13.58
CA LEU A 284 2.66 -8.22 12.62
C LEU A 284 3.17 -8.11 11.16
N GLY A 285 4.23 -7.34 10.95
CA GLY A 285 4.99 -7.26 9.70
C GLY A 285 6.43 -6.78 9.96
N PRO A 286 7.28 -6.72 8.92
CA PRO A 286 8.67 -6.29 9.06
C PRO A 286 8.78 -4.90 9.69
N ASN A 287 9.84 -4.68 10.47
CA ASN A 287 10.12 -3.39 11.08
C ASN A 287 10.26 -2.26 10.04
N ALA A 288 9.87 -1.04 10.44
CA ALA A 288 9.88 0.13 9.56
C ALA A 288 11.25 0.41 8.96
N LEU A 289 12.32 0.27 9.76
CA LEU A 289 13.68 0.51 9.31
C LEU A 289 14.09 -0.43 8.17
N ALA A 290 13.64 -1.68 8.17
CA ALA A 290 13.93 -2.65 7.11
C ALA A 290 13.11 -2.42 5.83
N ARG A 291 11.94 -1.77 5.91
CA ARG A 291 10.98 -1.71 4.80
C ARG A 291 10.94 -0.39 4.03
N ILE A 292 11.72 0.63 4.39
CA ILE A 292 11.71 1.94 3.70
C ILE A 292 11.95 1.82 2.18
N ASP A 293 12.86 0.95 1.75
CA ASP A 293 13.13 0.77 0.31
C ASP A 293 11.89 0.25 -0.42
N ARG A 294 11.21 -0.74 0.17
CA ARG A 294 10.03 -1.37 -0.42
C ARG A 294 8.80 -0.46 -0.34
N ASP A 295 8.58 0.14 0.83
CA ASP A 295 7.34 0.83 1.19
C ASP A 295 7.45 2.36 1.05
N VAL A 296 8.56 2.89 0.55
CA VAL A 296 8.66 4.32 0.21
C VAL A 296 9.38 4.48 -1.12
N LEU A 297 10.63 3.99 -1.22
CA LEU A 297 11.49 4.31 -2.36
C LEU A 297 11.10 3.58 -3.66
N ALA A 298 10.51 2.39 -3.55
CA ALA A 298 10.02 1.60 -4.69
C ALA A 298 8.62 2.02 -5.17
N HIS A 299 7.97 2.96 -4.48
CA HIS A 299 6.69 3.53 -4.88
C HIS A 299 6.93 4.71 -5.83
N PRO A 300 6.17 4.82 -6.94
CA PRO A 300 6.43 5.86 -7.92
C PRO A 300 5.80 7.20 -7.48
N GLY A 301 6.47 8.30 -7.82
CA GLY A 301 5.94 9.65 -7.63
C GLY A 301 5.68 10.04 -6.16
N VAL A 302 6.41 9.43 -5.22
CA VAL A 302 6.40 9.86 -3.82
C VAL A 302 6.95 11.27 -3.74
N LYS A 303 6.10 12.20 -3.27
CA LYS A 303 6.44 13.62 -3.10
C LYS A 303 6.70 13.96 -1.63
N TYR A 304 6.07 13.23 -0.71
CA TYR A 304 6.22 13.40 0.72
C TYR A 304 6.17 12.04 1.42
N ALA A 305 6.90 11.89 2.52
CA ALA A 305 6.72 10.78 3.45
C ALA A 305 6.27 11.31 4.82
N LEU A 306 5.45 10.56 5.54
CA LEU A 306 5.13 10.84 6.94
C LEU A 306 5.35 9.59 7.78
N LEU A 307 6.14 9.73 8.84
CA LEU A 307 6.40 8.69 9.82
C LEU A 307 5.58 8.95 11.09
N PHE A 308 4.63 8.07 11.37
CA PHE A 308 3.82 8.06 12.60
C PHE A 308 3.86 6.67 13.22
N GLU A 309 4.96 6.40 13.94
CA GLU A 309 5.28 5.08 14.46
C GLU A 309 6.15 5.18 15.73
N GLY A 310 6.16 4.12 16.53
CA GLY A 310 6.95 4.02 17.77
C GLY A 310 6.13 3.66 19.00
N VAL A 311 4.79 3.70 18.91
CA VAL A 311 3.91 3.36 20.04
C VAL A 311 4.08 1.89 20.46
N ASN A 312 4.21 0.99 19.47
CA ASN A 312 4.39 -0.44 19.72
C ASN A 312 5.82 -0.75 20.20
N ASP A 313 6.83 0.00 19.76
CA ASP A 313 8.20 -0.11 20.30
C ASP A 313 8.20 0.18 21.80
N ILE A 314 7.55 1.28 22.23
CA ILE A 314 7.43 1.67 23.64
C ILE A 314 6.55 0.70 24.42
N GLY A 315 5.39 0.35 23.86
CA GLY A 315 4.36 -0.47 24.49
C GLY A 315 4.76 -1.94 24.68
N THR A 316 5.64 -2.48 23.81
CA THR A 316 6.11 -3.87 23.92
C THR A 316 7.42 -4.01 24.70
N ALA A 317 8.22 -2.95 24.81
CA ALA A 317 9.44 -2.97 25.61
C ALA A 317 9.13 -3.13 27.11
N ASP A 318 10.07 -3.77 27.83
CA ASP A 318 10.04 -3.87 29.29
C ASP A 318 9.90 -2.46 29.91
N PRO A 319 9.02 -2.28 30.92
CA PRO A 319 8.75 -0.97 31.48
C PRO A 319 9.83 -0.48 32.46
N SER A 320 10.93 -1.21 32.67
CA SER A 320 12.04 -0.72 33.47
C SER A 320 12.73 0.49 32.83
N ARG A 321 13.23 1.39 33.67
CA ARG A 321 13.95 2.57 33.24
C ARG A 321 15.10 2.25 32.28
N ALA A 322 15.88 1.21 32.55
CA ALA A 322 17.02 0.82 31.74
C ALA A 322 16.59 0.38 30.32
N ALA A 323 15.56 -0.46 30.21
CA ALA A 323 15.04 -0.90 28.92
C ALA A 323 14.45 0.26 28.12
N GLN A 324 13.68 1.14 28.77
CA GLN A 324 13.09 2.33 28.17
C GLN A 324 14.13 3.37 27.73
N ASP A 325 15.20 3.56 28.49
CA ASP A 325 16.31 4.45 28.14
C ASP A 325 17.10 3.91 26.93
N ALA A 326 17.37 2.60 26.90
CA ALA A 326 18.00 1.94 25.75
C ALA A 326 17.11 2.02 24.50
N LEU A 327 15.80 1.80 24.65
CA LEU A 327 14.83 1.93 23.58
C LEU A 327 14.83 3.34 22.99
N TYR A 328 14.77 4.38 23.83
CA TYR A 328 14.82 5.77 23.38
C TYR A 328 16.05 6.05 22.51
N ALA A 329 17.23 5.58 22.93
CA ALA A 329 18.47 5.76 22.18
C ALA A 329 18.40 5.09 20.80
N SER A 330 17.96 3.83 20.74
CA SER A 330 17.83 3.08 19.49
C SER A 330 16.76 3.68 18.56
N LEU A 331 15.60 4.06 19.11
CA LEU A 331 14.47 4.57 18.33
C LEU A 331 14.81 5.91 17.68
N THR A 332 15.43 6.83 18.44
CA THR A 332 15.86 8.14 17.90
C THR A 332 16.99 8.01 16.87
N GLN A 333 17.88 7.03 17.02
CA GLN A 333 18.87 6.69 15.99
C GLN A 333 18.20 6.16 14.72
N ALA A 334 17.22 5.26 14.85
CA ALA A 334 16.49 4.70 13.72
C ALA A 334 15.72 5.78 12.95
N TYR A 335 15.06 6.73 13.63
CA TYR A 335 14.42 7.86 12.97
C TYR A 335 15.41 8.66 12.10
N ARG A 336 16.62 8.95 12.60
CA ARG A 336 17.65 9.63 11.79
C ARG A 336 18.04 8.82 10.56
N GLN A 337 18.18 7.50 10.68
CA GLN A 337 18.52 6.62 9.56
C GLN A 337 17.41 6.53 8.52
N ILE A 338 16.15 6.44 8.96
CA ILE A 338 14.98 6.47 8.07
C ILE A 338 14.95 7.78 7.29
N VAL A 339 15.05 8.92 7.98
CA VAL A 339 15.06 10.23 7.33
C VAL A 339 16.22 10.34 6.34
N THR A 340 17.44 9.97 6.75
CA THR A 340 18.63 10.03 5.88
C THR A 340 18.41 9.27 4.57
N ARG A 341 17.83 8.07 4.63
CA ARG A 341 17.59 7.24 3.43
C ARG A 341 16.51 7.82 2.52
N ILE A 342 15.47 8.42 3.10
CA ILE A 342 14.39 9.05 2.32
C ILE A 342 14.86 10.38 1.70
N HIS A 343 15.65 11.16 2.44
CA HIS A 343 16.27 12.40 1.95
C HIS A 343 17.22 12.16 0.78
N ALA A 344 17.94 11.04 0.75
CA ALA A 344 18.78 10.66 -0.38
C ALA A 344 18.01 10.50 -1.71
N ALA A 345 16.69 10.32 -1.64
CA ALA A 345 15.78 10.31 -2.79
C ALA A 345 15.11 11.69 -3.05
N GLY A 346 15.51 12.75 -2.33
CA GLY A 346 14.94 14.10 -2.45
C GLY A 346 13.55 14.27 -1.82
N ILE A 347 13.10 13.30 -1.04
CA ILE A 347 11.75 13.27 -0.47
C ILE A 347 11.76 13.88 0.95
N PRO A 348 10.98 14.92 1.24
CA PRO A 348 10.79 15.45 2.59
C PRO A 348 10.06 14.43 3.48
N VAL A 349 10.48 14.35 4.75
CA VAL A 349 9.91 13.47 5.77
C VAL A 349 9.27 14.27 6.88
N PHE A 350 7.96 14.09 7.03
CA PHE A 350 7.19 14.63 8.14
C PHE A 350 7.17 13.65 9.31
N GLY A 351 7.37 14.14 10.53
CA GLY A 351 7.21 13.35 11.74
C GLY A 351 5.84 13.61 12.37
N ALA A 352 5.21 12.59 12.95
CA ALA A 352 4.06 12.79 13.83
C ALA A 352 4.36 12.33 15.24
N THR A 353 3.99 13.14 16.23
CA THR A 353 4.16 12.79 17.65
C THR A 353 3.27 11.61 18.03
N ILE A 354 3.81 10.68 18.82
CA ILE A 354 3.11 9.50 19.36
C ILE A 354 1.96 9.95 20.28
N THR A 355 0.74 9.54 19.97
CA THR A 355 -0.46 9.90 20.73
C THR A 355 -0.43 9.30 22.14
N PRO A 356 -1.18 9.91 23.09
CA PRO A 356 -1.32 9.37 24.44
C PRO A 356 -1.80 7.91 24.44
N PHE A 357 -1.30 7.11 25.39
CA PHE A 357 -1.68 5.70 25.54
C PHE A 357 -1.85 5.23 27.00
N SER A 358 -1.81 6.16 27.96
CA SER A 358 -2.09 5.80 29.36
C SER A 358 -3.58 5.58 29.55
N ALA A 359 -3.92 4.67 30.44
CA ALA A 359 -5.28 4.40 30.87
C ALA A 359 -5.45 4.71 32.38
N PRO A 360 -6.68 4.97 32.86
CA PRO A 360 -6.98 5.06 34.28
C PRO A 360 -6.47 3.85 35.06
N ALA A 361 -6.06 4.04 36.32
CA ALA A 361 -5.47 2.98 37.13
C ALA A 361 -6.37 1.75 37.33
N ASN A 362 -7.70 1.91 37.22
CA ASN A 362 -8.68 0.82 37.30
C ASN A 362 -8.94 0.12 35.94
N PHE A 363 -8.33 0.57 34.84
CA PHE A 363 -8.44 -0.04 33.52
C PHE A 363 -7.21 -0.91 33.23
N THR A 364 -7.38 -2.23 33.29
CA THR A 364 -6.27 -3.19 33.13
C THR A 364 -6.13 -3.75 31.72
N ALA A 365 -7.06 -3.44 30.81
CA ALA A 365 -7.07 -3.96 29.45
C ALA A 365 -6.14 -3.21 28.48
N GLN A 366 -5.49 -2.13 28.92
CA GLN A 366 -4.50 -1.40 28.12
C GLN A 366 -3.08 -1.78 28.57
N PRO A 367 -2.43 -2.76 27.92
CA PRO A 367 -1.12 -3.25 28.34
C PRO A 367 0.01 -2.23 28.16
N TYR A 368 -0.18 -1.16 27.39
CA TYR A 368 0.86 -0.13 27.16
C TYR A 368 0.91 0.90 28.30
N SER A 369 -0.17 1.03 29.07
CA SER A 369 -0.28 1.99 30.17
C SER A 369 0.75 1.68 31.27
N HIS A 370 1.80 2.49 31.35
CA HIS A 370 2.80 2.42 32.41
C HIS A 370 3.52 3.77 32.55
N PRO A 371 3.77 4.29 33.77
CA PRO A 371 4.41 5.60 33.97
C PRO A 371 5.77 5.76 33.25
N GLU A 372 6.61 4.72 33.28
CA GLU A 372 7.91 4.76 32.61
C GLU A 372 7.79 4.78 31.08
N ARG A 373 6.78 4.12 30.51
CA ARG A 373 6.51 4.14 29.05
C ARG A 373 6.00 5.51 28.63
N GLU A 374 5.11 6.11 29.42
CA GLU A 374 4.65 7.48 29.18
C GLU A 374 5.83 8.47 29.25
N ARG A 375 6.74 8.32 30.22
CA ARG A 375 7.97 9.13 30.27
C ARG A 375 8.79 8.99 29.00
N THR A 376 8.91 7.78 28.46
CA THR A 376 9.59 7.55 27.17
C THR A 376 8.86 8.21 26.01
N ARG A 377 7.53 8.06 25.92
CA ARG A 377 6.72 8.69 24.87
C ARG A 377 6.91 10.20 24.84
N VAL A 378 6.86 10.86 26.00
CA VAL A 378 7.09 12.31 26.12
C VAL A 378 8.49 12.69 25.62
N ARG A 379 9.52 11.93 25.98
CA ARG A 379 10.90 12.17 25.51
C ARG A 379 11.04 11.96 24.00
N VAL A 380 10.43 10.92 23.46
CA VAL A 380 10.42 10.65 22.01
C VAL A 380 9.69 11.77 21.27
N ASN A 381 8.56 12.26 21.79
CA ASN A 381 7.84 13.38 21.19
C ASN A 381 8.61 14.70 21.25
N ALA A 382 9.34 14.96 22.33
CA ALA A 382 10.24 16.10 22.41
C ALA A 382 11.34 16.01 21.33
N PHE A 383 11.95 14.82 21.17
CA PHE A 383 12.91 14.59 20.09
C PHE A 383 12.29 14.83 18.70
N ILE A 384 11.10 14.28 18.42
CA ILE A 384 10.42 14.44 17.13
C ILE A 384 10.23 15.93 16.82
N LYS A 385 9.84 16.74 17.82
CA LYS A 385 9.56 18.17 17.67
C LYS A 385 10.81 19.05 17.57
N GLU A 386 11.86 18.73 18.31
CA GLU A 386 12.93 19.69 18.61
C GLU A 386 14.29 19.30 18.02
N ALA A 387 14.50 18.02 17.67
CA ALA A 387 15.83 17.55 17.27
C ALA A 387 16.24 17.94 15.84
N GLY A 388 15.35 18.61 15.08
CA GLY A 388 15.59 19.01 13.69
C GLY A 388 15.81 17.83 12.74
N VAL A 389 15.23 16.65 13.06
CA VAL A 389 15.34 15.44 12.23
C VAL A 389 14.30 15.41 11.13
N PHE A 390 13.07 15.83 11.42
CA PHE A 390 11.98 15.87 10.44
C PHE A 390 11.87 17.26 9.82
N ASP A 391 11.47 17.31 8.55
CA ASP A 391 11.30 18.55 7.78
C ASP A 391 10.07 19.34 8.24
N ALA A 392 9.05 18.63 8.71
CA ALA A 392 7.90 19.20 9.40
C ALA A 392 7.37 18.21 10.44
N VAL A 393 6.64 18.73 11.44
CA VAL A 393 6.09 17.90 12.52
C VAL A 393 4.60 18.16 12.67
N VAL A 394 3.84 17.08 12.81
CA VAL A 394 2.41 17.09 13.13
C VAL A 394 2.22 16.65 14.59
N ASP A 395 1.79 17.58 15.46
CA ASP A 395 1.61 17.30 16.90
C ASP A 395 0.27 16.58 17.19
N PHE A 396 0.11 15.37 16.63
CA PHE A 396 -1.05 14.50 16.89
C PHE A 396 -1.27 14.20 18.38
N ALA A 397 -0.20 14.23 19.18
CA ALA A 397 -0.30 13.98 20.62
C ALA A 397 -1.13 15.06 21.30
N SER A 398 -0.83 16.34 21.03
CA SER A 398 -1.61 17.47 21.54
C SER A 398 -3.06 17.48 21.02
N MET A 399 -3.27 17.00 19.79
CA MET A 399 -4.59 17.00 19.17
C MET A 399 -5.54 16.04 19.89
N LEU A 400 -5.06 14.91 20.43
CA LEU A 400 -5.92 13.89 21.02
C LEU A 400 -5.81 13.77 22.54
N ALA A 401 -4.93 14.53 23.19
CA ALA A 401 -4.76 14.49 24.63
C ALA A 401 -6.02 14.93 25.39
N ASP A 402 -6.28 14.27 26.51
CA ASP A 402 -7.20 14.80 27.51
C ASP A 402 -6.63 16.09 28.12
N GLU A 403 -7.47 17.10 28.31
CA GLU A 403 -7.03 18.40 28.82
C GLU A 403 -6.55 18.33 30.28
N SER A 404 -7.12 17.41 31.08
CA SER A 404 -6.82 17.27 32.50
C SER A 404 -5.75 16.21 32.76
N VAL A 405 -5.70 15.16 31.95
CA VAL A 405 -4.72 14.07 32.04
C VAL A 405 -4.05 13.84 30.67
N PRO A 406 -3.08 14.67 30.26
CA PRO A 406 -2.52 14.65 28.90
C PRO A 406 -1.80 13.37 28.47
N SER A 407 -1.59 12.43 29.41
CA SER A 407 -1.07 11.09 29.12
C SER A 407 -2.14 10.10 28.63
N GLN A 408 -3.42 10.48 28.70
CA GLN A 408 -4.56 9.73 28.17
C GLN A 408 -5.15 10.41 26.93
N LEU A 409 -5.84 9.62 26.10
CA LEU A 409 -6.69 10.16 25.05
C LEU A 409 -7.88 10.88 25.69
N GLY A 410 -8.27 12.03 25.15
CA GLY A 410 -9.51 12.68 25.51
C GLY A 410 -10.69 11.74 25.21
N SER A 411 -11.62 11.63 26.15
CA SER A 411 -12.73 10.66 26.08
C SER A 411 -13.59 10.76 24.81
N GLU A 412 -13.68 11.94 24.20
CA GLU A 412 -14.38 12.14 22.92
C GLU A 412 -13.65 11.52 21.72
N TRP A 413 -12.33 11.38 21.83
CA TRP A 413 -11.45 10.92 20.76
C TRP A 413 -11.14 9.42 20.86
N ASP A 414 -11.20 8.86 22.06
CA ASP A 414 -10.87 7.46 22.36
C ASP A 414 -11.93 6.49 21.81
N SER A 415 -11.47 5.36 21.26
CA SER A 415 -12.33 4.23 20.92
C SER A 415 -12.81 3.44 22.15
N GLY A 416 -12.23 3.74 23.31
CA GLY A 416 -12.50 3.13 24.61
C GLY A 416 -11.41 2.16 25.07
N ASP A 417 -10.32 2.03 24.32
CA ASP A 417 -9.17 1.19 24.68
C ASP A 417 -7.94 1.99 25.16
N TYR A 418 -8.04 3.32 25.20
CA TYR A 418 -6.98 4.24 25.63
C TYR A 418 -5.70 4.18 24.77
N LEU A 419 -5.79 3.71 23.53
CA LEU A 419 -4.66 3.69 22.59
C LEU A 419 -5.08 4.13 21.18
N HIS A 420 -6.22 3.62 20.71
CA HIS A 420 -6.71 3.89 19.37
C HIS A 420 -7.78 4.98 19.40
N PRO A 421 -7.68 5.99 18.53
CA PRO A 421 -8.77 6.92 18.30
C PRO A 421 -10.00 6.19 17.73
N GLY A 422 -11.19 6.60 18.16
CA GLY A 422 -12.42 6.32 17.43
C GLY A 422 -12.58 7.27 16.23
N VAL A 423 -13.67 7.10 15.49
CA VAL A 423 -13.97 7.91 14.29
C VAL A 423 -13.91 9.42 14.54
N ARG A 424 -14.41 9.90 15.69
CA ARG A 424 -14.31 11.33 16.07
C ARG A 424 -12.87 11.79 16.27
N GLY A 425 -12.04 10.96 16.90
CA GLY A 425 -10.61 11.23 17.06
C GLY A 425 -9.89 11.27 15.71
N TYR A 426 -10.22 10.36 14.80
CA TYR A 426 -9.68 10.39 13.44
C TYR A 426 -10.11 11.61 12.64
N GLN A 427 -11.38 12.04 12.76
CA GLN A 427 -11.83 13.30 12.16
C GLN A 427 -11.04 14.48 12.69
N ARG A 428 -10.81 14.53 14.01
CA ARG A 428 -10.01 15.59 14.64
C ARG A 428 -8.58 15.64 14.12
N LEU A 429 -7.92 14.49 13.94
CA LEU A 429 -6.58 14.44 13.32
C LEU A 429 -6.60 15.00 11.90
N ALA A 430 -7.59 14.61 11.09
CA ALA A 430 -7.73 15.09 9.72
C ALA A 430 -8.00 16.60 9.64
N ASP A 431 -8.86 17.14 10.51
CA ASP A 431 -9.23 18.55 10.56
C ASP A 431 -8.07 19.45 11.00
N LEU A 432 -7.24 18.96 11.94
CA LEU A 432 -6.13 19.71 12.51
C LEU A 432 -4.80 19.46 11.80
N PHE A 433 -4.74 18.52 10.84
CA PHE A 433 -3.54 18.30 10.04
C PHE A 433 -3.07 19.61 9.36
N PRO A 434 -1.81 20.01 9.49
CA PRO A 434 -1.33 21.30 8.98
C PRO A 434 -1.04 21.21 7.47
N VAL A 435 -2.07 21.23 6.63
CA VAL A 435 -1.94 21.04 5.16
C VAL A 435 -1.01 22.03 4.45
N GLY A 436 -0.66 23.15 5.10
CA GLY A 436 0.35 24.09 4.59
C GLY A 436 1.76 23.49 4.43
N VAL A 437 2.07 22.38 5.12
CA VAL A 437 3.36 21.69 5.00
C VAL A 437 3.66 21.23 3.57
N PHE A 438 2.63 20.89 2.78
CA PHE A 438 2.82 20.46 1.39
C PHE A 438 3.32 21.61 0.51
N GLY A 439 2.83 22.83 0.73
CA GLY A 439 3.33 24.00 0.00
C GLY A 439 4.74 24.39 0.43
N ALA A 440 5.05 24.28 1.72
CA ALA A 440 6.38 24.60 2.26
C ALA A 440 7.48 23.68 1.70
N TRP A 441 7.13 22.43 1.40
CA TRP A 441 8.07 21.40 0.93
C TRP A 441 7.80 20.95 -0.50
N GLU A 442 7.10 21.77 -1.30
CA GLU A 442 6.71 21.40 -2.68
C GLU A 442 7.93 21.09 -3.57
N GLY A 443 9.06 21.78 -3.34
CA GLY A 443 10.31 21.60 -4.05
C GLY A 443 11.15 20.40 -3.62
N GLY A 444 10.66 19.61 -2.65
CA GLY A 444 11.41 18.50 -2.06
C GLY A 444 12.53 18.96 -1.12
N VAL A 445 13.47 18.05 -0.84
CA VAL A 445 14.70 18.33 -0.09
C VAL A 445 15.93 18.15 -0.98
N GLY A 446 17.04 18.83 -0.66
CA GLY A 446 18.29 18.73 -1.41
C GLY A 446 19.52 18.84 -0.51
N GLY A 447 20.70 18.47 -1.05
CA GLY A 447 21.96 18.53 -0.31
C GLY A 447 22.26 17.32 0.58
N TRP A 448 21.52 16.23 0.40
CA TRP A 448 21.61 14.99 1.18
C TRP A 448 22.14 13.82 0.36
N VAL A 449 23.26 14.02 -0.35
CA VAL A 449 24.09 12.97 -0.97
C VAL A 449 25.54 13.41 -1.00
#